data_AF-A0A5D2G8D2-F1
#
_entry.id   AF-A0A5D2G8D2-F1
#
_cell.length_a   1.000
_cell.length_b   1.000
_cell.length_c   1.000
_cell.angle_alpha   90.00
_cell.angle_beta   90.00
_cell.angle_gamma   90.00
#
_symmetry.space_group_name_H-M   'P 1'
#
loop_
_entity.id
_entity.type
_entity.pdbx_description
1 polymer ?
#
loop_
_entity_poly.entity_id
_entity_poly.type
_entity_poly.pdbx_seq_one_letter_code
_entity_poly.pdbx_strand_id
1 'polypeptide(L)'
;MSLGLKTLQQQHLHCLGVSCFPGTGGRGVAALWPISKGELLLKVPKSALITTDSLLSRDETSSLALKSHPSHSSTQVFTVCLLYEINKGKASPWHPYFLHLPRSYSILATFGELKTQALQVDYAIWAAQKTVTKAKYEWEQAFTLMKELKFKPLLLTFRAWIWATGTIIARDKISQTSGNICYLCKHFLVGGD
;
A
#
# COMPACT_ATOMS: atom_id res chain seq x y z
N MET A 1 -34.38 26.99 8.68
CA MET A 1 -34.45 25.73 7.90
C MET A 1 -33.12 25.50 7.20
N SER A 2 -32.20 24.75 7.82
CA SER A 2 -30.88 24.40 7.25
C SER A 2 -30.84 22.92 6.84
N LEU A 3 -31.70 22.55 5.89
CA LEU A 3 -31.89 21.16 5.44
C LEU A 3 -31.40 20.92 4.00
N GLY A 4 -30.34 21.62 3.56
CA GLY A 4 -29.91 21.58 2.15
C GLY A 4 -28.49 21.08 1.85
N LEU A 5 -27.58 21.05 2.82
CA LEU A 5 -26.14 20.86 2.53
C LEU A 5 -25.55 19.51 2.92
N LYS A 6 -26.30 18.65 3.64
CA LYS A 6 -25.81 17.31 3.99
C LYS A 6 -26.13 16.24 2.95
N THR A 7 -27.03 16.51 2.01
CA THR A 7 -27.56 15.49 1.08
C THR A 7 -26.71 15.33 -0.19
N LEU A 8 -26.10 16.40 -0.70
CA LEU A 8 -25.39 16.37 -2.00
C LEU A 8 -24.01 15.70 -1.95
N GLN A 9 -23.32 15.71 -0.81
CA GLN A 9 -22.03 15.00 -0.67
C GLN A 9 -22.18 13.51 -0.40
N GLN A 10 -23.37 13.06 -0.02
CA GLN A 10 -23.63 11.67 0.37
C GLN A 10 -24.23 10.82 -0.77
N GLN A 11 -24.67 11.46 -1.87
CA GLN A 11 -25.43 10.81 -2.95
C GLN A 11 -24.60 10.01 -3.97
N HIS A 12 -23.27 10.18 -4.08
CA HIS A 12 -22.50 9.58 -5.18
C HIS A 12 -21.87 8.21 -4.91
N LEU A 13 -21.95 7.68 -3.68
CA LEU A 13 -21.37 6.37 -3.34
C LEU A 13 -22.35 5.20 -3.46
N HIS A 14 -23.61 5.45 -3.86
CA HIS A 14 -24.67 4.44 -3.84
C HIS A 14 -24.65 3.44 -5.01
N CYS A 15 -23.84 3.67 -6.04
CA CYS A 15 -23.74 2.77 -7.20
C CYS A 15 -22.66 1.71 -7.08
N LEU A 16 -21.80 1.76 -6.06
CA LEU A 16 -20.67 0.84 -5.91
C LEU A 16 -20.71 0.12 -4.57
N GLY A 17 -20.47 -1.19 -4.61
CA GLY A 17 -20.36 -2.05 -3.43
C GLY A 17 -19.05 -2.84 -3.43
N VAL A 18 -18.56 -3.19 -2.24
CA VAL A 18 -17.42 -4.12 -2.12
C VAL A 18 -17.94 -5.54 -2.33
N SER A 19 -17.32 -6.29 -3.25
CA SER A 19 -17.66 -7.69 -3.53
C SER A 19 -16.40 -8.57 -3.61
N CYS A 20 -16.57 -9.89 -3.68
CA CYS A 20 -15.49 -10.85 -3.86
C CYS A 20 -15.62 -11.57 -5.20
N PHE A 21 -14.55 -11.56 -5.98
CA PHE A 21 -14.45 -12.17 -7.30
C PHE A 21 -13.33 -13.21 -7.30
N PRO A 22 -13.61 -14.47 -6.92
CA PRO A 22 -12.58 -15.50 -6.76
C PRO A 22 -11.76 -15.73 -8.02
N GLY A 23 -12.38 -15.65 -9.20
CA GLY A 23 -11.73 -15.86 -10.50
C GLY A 23 -10.86 -14.69 -10.99
N THR A 24 -10.95 -13.50 -10.37
CA THR A 24 -10.27 -12.28 -10.87
C THR A 24 -9.41 -11.61 -9.79
N GLY A 25 -8.91 -12.38 -8.83
CA GLY A 25 -7.98 -11.87 -7.81
C GLY A 25 -8.62 -11.38 -6.51
N GLY A 26 -9.86 -11.79 -6.21
CA GLY A 26 -10.48 -11.65 -4.89
C GLY A 26 -11.31 -10.38 -4.71
N ARG A 27 -11.10 -9.65 -3.61
CA ARG A 27 -11.95 -8.50 -3.23
C ARG A 27 -11.88 -7.39 -4.28
N GLY A 28 -13.02 -6.91 -4.75
CA GLY A 28 -13.16 -5.86 -5.76
C GLY A 28 -14.28 -4.87 -5.44
N VAL A 29 -14.59 -4.03 -6.41
CA VAL A 29 -15.74 -3.11 -6.37
C VAL A 29 -16.68 -3.53 -7.50
N ALA A 30 -17.96 -3.69 -7.18
CA ALA A 30 -19.01 -4.05 -8.12
C ALA A 30 -20.00 -2.89 -8.27
N ALA A 31 -20.60 -2.77 -9.45
CA ALA A 31 -21.74 -1.91 -9.64
C ALA A 31 -22.97 -2.52 -8.93
N LEU A 32 -23.66 -1.73 -8.12
CA LEU A 32 -24.96 -2.07 -7.53
C LEU A 32 -26.12 -1.66 -8.44
N TRP A 33 -25.85 -0.75 -9.38
CA TRP A 33 -26.81 -0.20 -10.33
C TRP A 33 -26.14 -0.04 -11.70
N PRO A 34 -26.92 0.07 -12.80
CA PRO A 34 -26.37 0.36 -14.12
C PRO A 34 -25.53 1.64 -14.11
N ILE A 35 -24.35 1.58 -14.70
CA ILE A 35 -23.39 2.68 -14.80
C ILE A 35 -23.23 3.05 -16.27
N SER A 36 -23.24 4.35 -16.57
CA SER A 36 -23.03 4.84 -17.93
C SER A 36 -21.55 5.15 -18.20
N LYS A 37 -21.13 4.97 -19.45
CA LYS A 37 -19.77 5.35 -19.87
C LYS A 37 -19.56 6.86 -19.69
N GLY A 38 -18.44 7.25 -19.07
CA GLY A 38 -18.10 8.65 -18.82
C GLY A 38 -18.65 9.21 -17.50
N GLU A 39 -19.40 8.42 -16.74
CA GLU A 39 -19.91 8.81 -15.42
C GLU A 39 -18.79 8.85 -14.37
N LEU A 40 -18.78 9.91 -13.53
CA LEU A 40 -17.86 9.99 -12.41
C LEU A 40 -18.35 9.14 -11.23
N LEU A 41 -17.72 7.98 -11.05
CA LEU A 41 -18.13 7.01 -10.02
C LEU A 41 -17.49 7.26 -8.64
N LEU A 42 -16.21 7.65 -8.62
CA LEU A 42 -15.47 7.82 -7.38
C LEU A 42 -14.49 8.98 -7.49
N LYS A 43 -14.51 9.86 -6.50
CA LYS A 43 -13.49 10.90 -6.30
C LYS A 43 -12.86 10.70 -4.93
N VAL A 44 -11.54 10.50 -4.91
CA VAL A 44 -10.78 10.34 -3.66
C VAL A 44 -10.15 11.69 -3.29
N PRO A 45 -10.42 12.23 -2.09
CA PRO A 45 -9.78 13.46 -1.65
C PRO A 45 -8.29 13.26 -1.41
N LYS A 46 -7.46 14.27 -1.69
CA LYS A 46 -6.00 14.19 -1.48
C LYS A 46 -5.62 13.85 -0.03
N SER A 47 -6.41 14.29 0.94
CA SER A 47 -6.21 13.99 2.36
C SER A 47 -6.38 12.51 2.73
N ALA A 48 -7.06 11.72 1.89
CA ALA A 48 -7.17 10.28 2.08
C ALA A 48 -5.97 9.51 1.50
N LEU A 49 -5.15 10.16 0.68
CA LEU A 49 -3.96 9.55 0.08
C LEU A 49 -2.85 9.41 1.12
N ILE A 50 -2.10 8.32 1.03
CA ILE A 50 -0.88 8.09 1.80
C ILE A 50 0.29 8.42 0.89
N THR A 51 1.05 9.45 1.25
CA THR A 51 2.24 9.93 0.54
C THR A 51 3.38 10.13 1.52
N THR A 52 4.64 10.05 1.06
CA THR A 52 5.81 10.32 1.91
C THR A 52 5.69 11.66 2.62
N ASP A 53 5.27 12.72 1.93
CA ASP A 53 5.09 14.05 2.51
C ASP A 53 4.01 14.06 3.59
N SER A 54 2.88 13.41 3.36
CA SER A 54 1.79 13.33 4.36
C SER A 54 2.19 12.55 5.62
N LEU A 55 3.14 11.61 5.48
CA LEU A 55 3.67 10.81 6.58
C LEU A 55 4.71 11.61 7.38
N LEU A 56 5.67 12.23 6.68
CA LEU A 56 6.75 13.00 7.29
C LEU A 56 6.28 14.31 7.95
N SER A 57 5.30 15.01 7.34
CA SER A 57 4.79 16.28 7.87
C SER A 57 3.91 16.13 9.12
N ARG A 58 3.38 14.93 9.37
CA ARG A 58 2.48 14.67 10.51
C ARG A 58 3.19 14.28 11.79
N ASP A 59 4.41 13.76 11.71
CA ASP A 59 5.10 13.20 12.85
C ASP A 59 6.59 13.54 12.83
N GLU A 60 6.93 14.53 13.65
CA GLU A 60 8.29 15.04 13.78
C GLU A 60 9.27 13.94 14.22
N THR A 61 8.83 13.01 15.08
CA THR A 61 9.67 11.89 15.57
C THR A 61 10.12 11.01 14.42
N SER A 62 9.19 10.65 13.53
CA SER A 62 9.51 9.86 12.34
C SER A 62 10.44 10.61 11.39
N SER A 63 10.19 11.91 11.20
CA SER A 63 10.98 12.75 10.30
C SER A 63 12.42 12.92 10.78
N LEU A 64 12.62 13.09 12.09
CA LEU A 64 13.94 13.24 12.69
C LEU A 64 14.72 11.93 12.64
N ALA A 65 14.10 10.80 12.98
CA ALA A 65 14.75 9.50 12.93
C ALA A 65 15.20 9.13 11.49
N LEU A 66 14.37 9.47 10.49
CA LEU A 66 14.71 9.28 9.07
C LEU A 66 15.84 10.17 8.60
N LYS A 67 15.90 11.44 9.05
CA LYS A 67 17.02 12.36 8.76
C LYS A 67 18.35 11.85 9.32
N SER A 68 18.33 11.16 10.46
CA SER A 68 19.52 10.53 11.04
C SER A 68 20.04 9.33 10.24
N HIS A 69 19.27 8.84 9.26
CA HIS A 69 19.63 7.69 8.43
C HIS A 69 19.49 7.97 6.92
N PRO A 70 20.33 8.83 6.32
CA PRO A 70 20.17 9.31 4.95
C PRO A 70 20.47 8.27 3.85
N SER A 71 21.04 7.12 4.20
CA SER A 71 21.44 6.06 3.25
C SER A 71 20.27 5.22 2.72
N HIS A 72 19.05 5.43 3.21
CA HIS A 72 17.89 4.66 2.79
C HIS A 72 17.33 5.13 1.43
N SER A 73 16.97 4.17 0.58
CA SER A 73 16.23 4.44 -0.65
C SER A 73 14.82 4.98 -0.37
N SER A 74 14.23 5.65 -1.36
CA SER A 74 12.86 6.18 -1.26
C SER A 74 11.83 5.08 -0.92
N THR A 75 11.98 3.88 -1.48
CA THR A 75 11.13 2.73 -1.17
C THR A 75 11.30 2.27 0.28
N GLN A 76 12.53 2.20 0.80
CA GLN A 76 12.76 1.85 2.20
C GLN A 76 12.15 2.88 3.15
N VAL A 77 12.34 4.17 2.87
CA VAL A 77 11.74 5.26 3.64
C VAL A 77 10.22 5.12 3.68
N PHE A 78 9.58 4.89 2.52
CA PHE A 78 8.13 4.73 2.44
C PHE A 78 7.64 3.47 3.15
N THR A 79 8.35 2.34 3.03
CA THR A 79 8.06 1.09 3.76
C THR A 79 8.11 1.30 5.28
N VAL A 80 9.15 1.97 5.79
CA VAL A 80 9.26 2.30 7.22
C VAL A 80 8.12 3.22 7.66
N CYS A 81 7.82 4.28 6.90
CA CYS A 81 6.73 5.20 7.23
C CYS A 81 5.35 4.49 7.25
N LEU A 82 5.09 3.61 6.29
CA LEU A 82 3.86 2.83 6.22
C LEU A 82 3.72 1.92 7.45
N LEU A 83 4.77 1.18 7.79
CA LEU A 83 4.78 0.31 8.98
C LEU A 83 4.65 1.12 10.28
N TYR A 84 5.23 2.31 10.33
CA TYR A 84 5.11 3.21 11.48
C TYR A 84 3.67 3.68 11.69
N GLU A 85 2.96 4.06 10.63
CA GLU A 85 1.53 4.40 10.72
C GLU A 85 0.67 3.20 11.14
N ILE A 86 1.00 2.00 10.67
CA ILE A 86 0.33 0.78 11.12
C ILE A 86 0.61 0.51 12.61
N ASN A 87 1.83 0.82 13.09
CA ASN A 87 2.23 0.66 14.48
C ASN A 87 1.35 1.50 15.42
N LYS A 88 0.96 2.70 14.99
CA LYS A 88 0.03 3.61 15.71
C LYS A 88 -1.37 3.01 15.89
N GLY A 89 -1.77 2.05 15.06
CA GLY A 89 -3.07 1.39 15.16
C GLY A 89 -4.21 2.40 15.03
N LYS A 90 -5.17 2.38 15.97
CA LYS A 90 -6.36 3.26 15.97
C LYS A 90 -6.04 4.75 16.04
N ALA A 91 -4.84 5.14 16.46
CA ALA A 91 -4.40 6.53 16.46
C ALA A 91 -4.05 7.06 15.05
N SER A 92 -3.81 6.17 14.08
CA SER A 92 -3.57 6.58 12.70
C SER A 92 -4.89 6.95 12.01
N PRO A 93 -4.97 8.09 11.30
CA PRO A 93 -6.16 8.43 10.51
C PRO A 93 -6.41 7.44 9.37
N TRP A 94 -5.38 6.69 8.94
CA TRP A 94 -5.49 5.65 7.92
C TRP A 94 -5.80 4.26 8.49
N HIS A 95 -6.03 4.14 9.79
CA HIS A 95 -6.40 2.86 10.40
C HIS A 95 -7.57 2.16 9.68
N PRO A 96 -8.67 2.85 9.30
CA PRO A 96 -9.75 2.21 8.55
C PRO A 96 -9.28 1.63 7.21
N TYR A 97 -8.35 2.28 6.52
CA TYR A 97 -7.78 1.76 5.27
C TYR A 97 -6.92 0.52 5.52
N PHE A 98 -6.09 0.53 6.57
CA PHE A 98 -5.22 -0.61 6.90
C PHE A 98 -6.00 -1.89 7.24
N LEU A 99 -7.18 -1.77 7.85
CA LEU A 99 -8.07 -2.91 8.12
C LEU A 99 -8.54 -3.62 6.84
N HIS A 100 -8.52 -2.93 5.70
CA HIS A 100 -8.97 -3.46 4.41
C HIS A 100 -7.81 -3.91 3.50
N LEU A 101 -6.56 -3.80 3.97
CA LEU A 101 -5.42 -4.29 3.21
C LEU A 101 -5.43 -5.83 3.14
N PRO A 102 -5.00 -6.42 2.01
CA PRO A 102 -4.80 -7.85 1.89
C PRO A 102 -3.89 -8.39 3.00
N ARG A 103 -4.19 -9.58 3.50
CA ARG A 103 -3.34 -10.26 4.50
C ARG A 103 -2.02 -10.76 3.90
N SER A 104 -1.99 -11.00 2.60
CA SER A 104 -0.84 -11.46 1.84
C SER A 104 -0.91 -10.96 0.39
N TYR A 105 0.23 -11.01 -0.29
CA TYR A 105 0.39 -10.66 -1.69
C TYR A 105 1.10 -11.79 -2.44
N SER A 106 0.93 -11.86 -3.75
CA SER A 106 1.61 -12.81 -4.63
C SER A 106 2.76 -12.13 -5.38
N ILE A 107 3.70 -11.52 -4.65
CA ILE A 107 4.91 -10.91 -5.21
C ILE A 107 6.06 -11.92 -5.22
N LEU A 108 7.05 -11.76 -6.10
CA LEU A 108 8.22 -12.65 -6.19
C LEU A 108 8.93 -12.83 -4.84
N ALA A 109 8.99 -11.78 -4.02
CA ALA A 109 9.60 -11.82 -2.69
C ALA A 109 8.88 -12.74 -1.68
N THR A 110 7.66 -13.19 -2.01
CA THR A 110 6.87 -14.13 -1.20
C THR A 110 6.94 -15.57 -1.70
N PHE A 111 7.64 -15.82 -2.82
CA PHE A 111 7.72 -17.15 -3.39
C PHE A 111 8.66 -18.00 -2.53
N GLY A 112 8.11 -19.08 -1.96
CA GLY A 112 8.92 -20.13 -1.36
C GLY A 112 9.66 -20.92 -2.44
N GLU A 113 10.59 -21.76 -2.02
CA GLU A 113 11.46 -22.55 -2.90
C GLU A 113 10.69 -23.29 -4.00
N LEU A 114 9.63 -24.02 -3.64
CA LEU A 114 8.81 -24.76 -4.60
C LEU A 114 8.19 -23.87 -5.69
N LYS A 115 7.67 -22.70 -5.32
CA LYS A 115 7.06 -21.75 -6.28
C LYS A 115 8.10 -21.11 -7.16
N THR A 116 9.27 -20.82 -6.61
CA THR A 116 10.40 -20.27 -7.37
C THR A 116 10.88 -21.29 -8.40
N GLN A 117 11.10 -22.55 -8.01
CA GLN A 117 11.50 -23.60 -8.95
C GLN A 117 10.42 -23.88 -10.01
N ALA A 118 9.14 -23.74 -9.66
CA ALA A 118 8.04 -23.88 -10.60
C ALA A 118 8.01 -22.80 -11.71
N LEU A 119 8.83 -21.74 -11.63
CA LEU A 119 8.99 -20.79 -12.72
C LEU A 119 9.68 -21.41 -13.94
N GLN A 120 10.47 -22.48 -13.75
CA GLN A 120 11.14 -23.30 -14.79
C GLN A 120 12.08 -22.55 -15.75
N VAL A 121 12.20 -21.23 -15.61
CA VAL A 121 13.06 -20.36 -16.43
C VAL A 121 14.15 -19.78 -15.53
N ASP A 122 15.41 -20.06 -15.83
CA ASP A 122 16.57 -19.68 -15.01
C ASP A 122 16.58 -18.19 -14.64
N TYR A 123 16.27 -17.33 -15.62
CA TYR A 123 16.19 -15.89 -15.37
C TYR A 123 15.08 -15.52 -14.38
N ALA A 124 13.91 -16.17 -14.46
CA ALA A 124 12.80 -15.90 -13.56
C ALA A 124 13.09 -16.43 -12.14
N ILE A 125 13.73 -17.60 -12.03
CA ILE A 125 14.22 -18.17 -10.77
C ILE A 125 15.23 -17.21 -10.11
N TRP A 126 16.23 -16.78 -10.88
CA TRP A 126 17.24 -15.82 -10.42
C TRP A 126 16.61 -14.49 -9.98
N ALA A 127 15.66 -13.96 -10.76
CA ALA A 127 14.98 -12.70 -10.42
C ALA A 127 14.19 -12.81 -9.11
N ALA A 128 13.52 -13.94 -8.86
CA ALA A 128 12.82 -14.20 -7.61
C ALA A 128 13.78 -14.27 -6.43
N GLN A 129 14.86 -15.05 -6.55
CA GLN A 129 15.90 -15.18 -5.52
C GLN A 129 16.56 -13.83 -5.21
N LYS A 130 16.93 -13.07 -6.26
CA LYS A 130 17.51 -11.74 -6.12
C LYS A 130 16.57 -10.77 -5.42
N THR A 131 15.27 -10.85 -5.68
CA THR A 131 14.26 -10.01 -5.01
C THR A 131 14.18 -10.32 -3.51
N VAL A 132 14.23 -11.60 -3.11
CA VAL A 132 14.27 -12.00 -1.70
C VAL A 132 15.54 -11.49 -1.02
N THR A 133 16.70 -11.70 -1.63
CA THR A 133 17.99 -11.23 -1.08
C THR A 133 18.03 -9.72 -0.92
N LYS A 134 17.57 -8.98 -1.94
CA LYS A 134 17.45 -7.52 -1.88
C LYS A 134 16.52 -7.08 -0.74
N ALA A 135 15.33 -7.67 -0.64
CA ALA A 135 14.38 -7.31 0.40
C ALA A 135 14.93 -7.58 1.81
N LYS A 136 15.68 -8.68 1.99
CA LYS A 136 16.32 -9.02 3.26
C LYS A 136 17.39 -8.00 3.63
N TYR A 137 18.27 -7.66 2.69
CA TYR A 137 19.28 -6.62 2.89
C TYR A 137 18.64 -5.28 3.26
N GLU A 138 17.60 -4.85 2.53
CA GLU A 138 16.91 -3.59 2.81
C GLU A 138 16.23 -3.56 4.18
N TRP A 139 15.65 -4.70 4.59
CA TRP A 139 15.06 -4.88 5.92
C TRP A 139 16.11 -4.78 7.03
N GLU A 140 17.26 -5.43 6.86
CA GLU A 140 18.37 -5.40 7.81
C GLU A 140 18.92 -3.97 7.98
N GLN A 141 19.06 -3.22 6.88
CA GLN A 141 19.47 -1.81 6.94
C GLN A 141 18.46 -0.95 7.72
N ALA A 142 17.16 -1.14 7.47
CA ALA A 142 16.10 -0.39 8.14
C ALA A 142 15.84 -0.85 9.58
N PHE A 143 16.41 -1.97 10.02
CA PHE A 143 16.07 -2.62 11.28
C PHE A 143 16.38 -1.75 12.51
N THR A 144 17.54 -1.10 12.51
CA THR A 144 17.94 -0.17 13.58
C THR A 144 16.96 0.99 13.70
N LEU A 145 16.64 1.63 12.58
CA LEU A 145 15.65 2.73 12.52
C LEU A 145 14.27 2.28 13.03
N MET A 146 13.79 1.11 12.62
CA MET A 146 12.49 0.60 13.09
C MET A 146 12.47 0.32 14.60
N LYS A 147 13.61 -0.08 15.19
CA LYS A 147 13.75 -0.24 16.65
C LYS A 147 13.72 1.10 17.38
N GLU A 148 14.44 2.10 16.87
CA GLU A 148 14.43 3.47 17.43
C GLU A 148 13.03 4.08 17.42
N LEU A 149 12.27 3.82 16.36
CA LEU A 149 10.86 4.21 16.24
C LEU A 149 9.89 3.36 17.08
N LYS A 150 10.41 2.46 17.92
CA LYS A 150 9.64 1.63 18.87
C LYS A 150 8.51 0.84 18.21
N PHE A 151 8.82 0.19 17.09
CA PHE A 151 7.86 -0.68 16.41
C PHE A 151 7.49 -1.87 17.31
N LYS A 152 6.22 -2.30 17.26
CA LYS A 152 5.78 -3.55 17.87
C LYS A 152 6.59 -4.73 17.30
N PRO A 153 6.90 -5.76 18.10
CA PRO A 153 7.72 -6.91 17.65
C PRO A 153 7.22 -7.58 16.36
N LEU A 154 5.89 -7.66 16.17
CA LEU A 154 5.30 -8.24 14.97
C LEU A 154 5.63 -7.46 13.69
N LEU A 155 5.85 -6.15 13.79
CA LEU A 155 6.17 -5.26 12.66
C LEU A 155 7.68 -5.18 12.38
N LEU A 156 8.52 -5.68 13.29
CA LEU A 156 9.98 -5.76 13.10
C LEU A 156 10.40 -6.98 12.27
N THR A 157 9.48 -7.90 11.96
CA THR A 157 9.80 -9.14 11.25
C THR A 157 10.03 -8.93 9.76
N PHE A 158 10.88 -9.76 9.15
CA PHE A 158 11.05 -9.80 7.69
C PHE A 158 9.71 -10.04 6.96
N ARG A 159 8.80 -10.82 7.55
CA ARG A 159 7.46 -11.04 6.99
C ARG A 159 6.64 -9.75 6.93
N ALA A 160 6.71 -8.90 7.96
CA ALA A 160 6.04 -7.60 7.95
C ALA A 160 6.64 -6.65 6.89
N TRP A 161 7.97 -6.68 6.74
CA TRP A 161 8.66 -5.94 5.68
C TRP A 161 8.18 -6.35 4.29
N ILE A 162 8.17 -7.64 3.99
CA ILE A 162 7.70 -8.17 2.70
C ILE A 162 6.24 -7.82 2.45
N TRP A 163 5.39 -7.89 3.48
CA TRP A 163 3.99 -7.50 3.37
C TRP A 163 3.81 -5.99 3.06
N ALA A 164 4.60 -5.13 3.69
CA ALA A 164 4.56 -3.69 3.44
C ALA A 164 5.06 -3.35 2.04
N THR A 165 6.19 -3.92 1.62
CA THR A 165 6.71 -3.79 0.26
C THR A 165 5.73 -4.31 -0.78
N GLY A 166 5.04 -5.43 -0.51
CA GLY A 166 3.96 -5.94 -1.38
C GLY A 166 2.76 -5.01 -1.46
N THR A 167 2.41 -4.36 -0.35
CA THR A 167 1.36 -3.32 -0.33
C THR A 167 1.72 -2.16 -1.24
N ILE A 168 2.97 -1.70 -1.19
CA ILE A 168 3.48 -0.62 -2.02
C ILE A 168 3.47 -1.05 -3.49
N ILE A 169 4.17 -2.12 -3.85
CA ILE A 169 4.29 -2.57 -5.26
C ILE A 169 2.92 -2.84 -5.89
N ALA A 170 1.99 -3.48 -5.18
CA ALA A 170 0.70 -3.85 -5.74
C ALA A 170 -0.29 -2.68 -5.89
N ARG A 171 -0.02 -1.53 -5.25
CA ARG A 171 -0.96 -0.42 -5.16
C ARG A 171 -0.35 0.93 -5.49
N ASP A 172 0.95 0.96 -5.77
CA ASP A 172 1.64 2.16 -6.18
C ASP A 172 1.13 2.64 -7.55
N LYS A 173 0.90 3.93 -7.64
CA LYS A 173 0.63 4.64 -8.88
C LYS A 173 1.63 5.78 -8.97
N ILE A 174 2.51 5.74 -9.97
CA ILE A 174 3.35 6.89 -10.30
C ILE A 174 2.46 7.91 -11.02
N SER A 175 2.21 9.07 -10.39
CA SER A 175 1.64 10.22 -11.11
C SER A 175 2.78 11.06 -11.68
N GLN A 176 2.80 11.24 -13.00
CA GLN A 176 3.75 12.13 -13.67
C GLN A 176 3.38 13.60 -13.41
N THR A 177 3.66 14.09 -12.21
CA THR A 177 3.81 15.54 -11.96
C THR A 177 4.81 15.70 -10.81
N SER A 178 6.05 15.99 -11.20
CA SER A 178 7.17 16.48 -10.37
C SER A 178 7.46 15.77 -9.05
N GLY A 179 8.49 14.92 -9.06
CA GLY A 179 9.38 14.65 -7.92
C GLY A 179 8.80 13.84 -6.76
N ASN A 180 9.10 12.53 -6.75
CA ASN A 180 9.05 11.64 -5.57
C ASN A 180 7.70 11.48 -4.85
N ILE A 181 6.66 11.04 -5.55
CA ILE A 181 5.36 10.74 -4.92
C ILE A 181 4.91 9.31 -5.25
N CYS A 182 4.81 8.47 -4.21
CA CYS A 182 4.26 7.12 -4.22
C CYS A 182 2.83 7.19 -3.66
N TYR A 183 1.83 6.69 -4.40
CA TYR A 183 0.41 6.73 -4.00
C TYR A 183 -0.13 5.32 -3.86
N LEU A 184 -0.76 4.99 -2.73
CA LEU A 184 -1.56 3.75 -2.61
C LEU A 184 -2.98 3.99 -3.15
N CYS A 185 -3.27 3.61 -4.40
CA CYS A 185 -4.64 3.63 -4.97
C CYS A 185 -4.86 2.48 -5.98
N LYS A 186 -5.96 1.73 -5.80
CA LYS A 186 -6.23 0.48 -6.52
C LYS A 186 -6.60 0.70 -7.98
N HIS A 187 -6.11 -0.21 -8.84
CA HIS A 187 -6.55 -0.46 -10.21
C HIS A 187 -8.07 -0.65 -10.33
N PHE A 188 -8.70 0.09 -11.24
CA PHE A 188 -9.87 -0.36 -11.99
C PHE A 188 -9.35 -1.13 -13.21
N LEU A 189 -9.61 -2.44 -13.26
CA LEU A 189 -9.61 -3.17 -14.53
C LEU A 189 -11.07 -3.41 -14.87
N VAL A 190 -11.58 -2.61 -15.80
CA VAL A 190 -12.77 -2.98 -16.58
C VAL A 190 -12.25 -3.95 -17.63
N GLY A 191 -12.53 -5.24 -17.45
CA GLY A 191 -12.37 -6.22 -18.53
C GLY A 191 -13.53 -6.07 -19.50
N GLY A 192 -13.24 -5.64 -20.73
CA GLY A 192 -13.84 -6.23 -21.94
C GLY A 192 -12.82 -7.25 -22.48
N ASP A 193 -13.18 -8.37 -23.06
CA ASP A 193 -14.42 -8.77 -23.73
C ASP A 193 -14.97 -10.11 -23.21
#